data_AF-A0A9D8NJH3-F1
#
_entry.id   AF-A0A9D8NJH3-F1
#
_cell.length_a   1.000
_cell.length_b   1.000
_cell.length_c   1.000
_cell.angle_alpha   90.00
_cell.angle_beta   90.00
_cell.angle_gamma   90.00
#
_symmetry.space_group_name_H-M   'P 1'
#
loop_
_entity.id
_entity.type
_entity.pdbx_description
1 polymer ?
#
loop_
_entity_poly.entity_id
_entity_poly.type
_entity_poly.pdbx_seq_one_letter_code
_entity_poly.pdbx_strand_id
1 'polypeptide(L)'
;MKKVLFIAAALLLSVVALNSCVEDNLYRGKCQIETVNYAPKFVNEGDAVTVTAFITYIGGGISADLVYSAGGAAEKTVQMTGAETGGDFTAVIPAQPYDCPVEFRVVAKNKDGYTSEAKGKYTVGDVPQDYTKLRLNELNGNDKFIEIYNFGDQKIKLQGVYIQKDEGLNWTGDNRVLDPGAYLLLYSEDVIATDHPDWDPALVFNSGLSAKKNVRIQLFDPSGNSIDDFNITKHPGSKVSGSYGRNSDGKWYVQKATPGAENTNGTDSVEGWF
;
A
#
# COMPACT_ATOMS: atom_id res chain seq x y z
N MET A 1 84.47 -36.48 -52.44
CA MET A 1 85.42 -35.99 -51.41
C MET A 1 84.81 -34.77 -50.72
N LYS A 2 84.74 -34.79 -49.38
CA LYS A 2 84.57 -33.68 -48.40
C LYS A 2 83.47 -32.64 -48.69
N LYS A 3 82.28 -32.79 -48.11
CA LYS A 3 81.84 -32.26 -46.79
C LYS A 3 81.98 -30.74 -46.67
N VAL A 4 80.85 -30.02 -46.75
CA VAL A 4 80.63 -28.80 -45.96
C VAL A 4 79.23 -28.88 -45.36
N LEU A 5 79.23 -28.76 -44.04
CA LEU A 5 78.15 -28.86 -43.08
C LEU A 5 77.49 -27.48 -42.95
N PHE A 6 76.17 -27.36 -42.97
CA PHE A 6 75.50 -26.23 -42.31
C PHE A 6 74.28 -26.71 -41.53
N ILE A 7 74.27 -26.25 -40.29
CA ILE A 7 73.45 -26.61 -39.15
C ILE A 7 72.07 -25.95 -39.32
N ALA A 8 71.00 -26.73 -39.25
CA ALA A 8 69.65 -26.19 -39.06
C ALA A 8 69.14 -26.67 -37.69
N ALA A 9 69.02 -25.70 -36.77
CA ALA A 9 68.53 -25.89 -35.42
C ALA A 9 67.06 -26.33 -35.47
N ALA A 10 66.76 -27.43 -34.78
CA ALA A 10 65.39 -27.85 -34.50
C ALA A 10 64.77 -26.90 -33.48
N LEU A 11 63.95 -25.96 -33.96
CA LEU A 11 63.07 -25.17 -33.10
C LEU A 11 61.77 -25.96 -32.91
N LEU A 12 61.65 -26.68 -31.79
CA LEU A 12 60.38 -27.22 -31.33
C LEU A 12 59.45 -26.03 -31.01
N LEU A 13 58.53 -25.70 -31.92
CA LEU A 13 57.35 -24.92 -31.56
C LEU A 13 56.33 -25.89 -30.95
N SER A 14 56.33 -26.02 -29.62
CA SER A 14 55.18 -26.55 -28.90
C SER A 14 54.04 -25.54 -29.00
N VAL A 15 53.11 -25.79 -29.92
CA VAL A 15 51.81 -25.11 -29.95
C VAL A 15 51.05 -25.56 -28.71
N VAL A 16 51.16 -24.79 -27.64
CA VAL A 16 50.25 -24.90 -26.50
C VAL A 16 48.92 -24.30 -26.96
N ALA A 17 48.01 -25.17 -27.39
CA ALA A 17 46.61 -24.79 -27.54
C ALA A 17 46.04 -24.54 -26.14
N LEU A 18 46.09 -23.29 -25.68
CA LEU A 18 45.31 -22.86 -24.53
C LEU A 18 43.85 -22.81 -24.99
N ASN A 19 43.13 -23.93 -24.84
CA ASN A 19 41.68 -23.89 -24.71
C ASN A 19 41.35 -23.26 -23.35
N SER A 20 41.51 -21.95 -23.22
CA SER A 20 40.85 -21.18 -22.16
C SER A 20 39.49 -20.74 -22.65
N CYS A 21 38.62 -21.70 -22.97
CA CYS A 21 37.19 -21.44 -22.80
C CYS A 21 36.94 -21.56 -21.30
N VAL A 22 37.04 -20.45 -20.59
CA VAL A 22 36.31 -20.35 -19.32
C VAL A 22 34.85 -20.45 -19.76
N GLU A 23 34.19 -21.58 -19.50
CA GLU A 23 32.74 -21.61 -19.54
C GLU A 23 32.29 -20.55 -18.53
N ASP A 24 31.79 -19.44 -19.05
CA ASP A 24 31.17 -18.41 -18.25
C ASP A 24 29.98 -19.08 -17.58
N ASN A 25 30.13 -19.44 -16.30
CA ASN A 25 29.07 -20.04 -15.53
C ASN A 25 27.97 -18.99 -15.42
N LEU A 26 27.00 -19.06 -16.32
CA LEU A 26 25.78 -18.27 -16.24
C LEU A 26 25.26 -18.36 -14.80
N TYR A 27 24.95 -17.21 -14.22
CA TYR A 27 24.53 -17.08 -12.84
C TYR A 27 23.50 -18.15 -12.46
N ARG A 28 23.87 -19.00 -11.50
CA ARG A 28 23.02 -20.07 -10.94
C ARG A 28 22.28 -19.54 -9.73
N GLY A 29 21.07 -19.04 -9.94
CA GLY A 29 20.25 -18.50 -8.86
C GLY A 29 18.77 -18.69 -9.15
N LYS A 30 17.93 -18.07 -8.31
CA LYS A 30 16.48 -18.13 -8.47
C LYS A 30 16.00 -17.24 -9.62
N CYS A 31 14.84 -17.57 -10.20
CA CYS A 31 14.08 -16.63 -11.03
C CYS A 31 13.78 -15.34 -10.27
N GLN A 32 13.74 -14.21 -10.96
CA GLN A 32 13.19 -12.97 -10.41
C GLN A 32 11.73 -12.86 -10.84
N ILE A 33 10.84 -12.67 -9.88
CA ILE A 33 9.44 -12.31 -10.15
C ILE A 33 9.36 -10.80 -9.93
N GLU A 34 9.38 -10.03 -11.01
CA GLU A 34 9.50 -8.57 -10.93
C GLU A 34 8.14 -7.94 -10.62
N THR A 35 7.06 -8.50 -11.19
CA THR A 35 5.70 -8.05 -10.92
C THR A 35 4.74 -9.22 -10.84
N VAL A 36 3.69 -9.05 -10.04
CA VAL A 36 2.50 -9.91 -10.04
C VAL A 36 1.28 -9.01 -10.11
N ASN A 37 0.51 -9.18 -11.16
CA ASN A 37 -0.72 -8.45 -11.43
C ASN A 37 -1.89 -9.40 -11.60
N TYR A 38 -3.09 -8.86 -11.49
CA TYR A 38 -4.31 -9.60 -11.77
C TYR A 38 -5.34 -8.66 -12.39
N ALA A 39 -6.20 -9.22 -13.24
CA ALA A 39 -7.29 -8.50 -13.87
C ALA A 39 -8.56 -9.38 -13.91
N PRO A 40 -9.75 -8.80 -13.68
CA PRO A 40 -9.98 -7.40 -13.32
C PRO A 40 -9.49 -7.07 -11.90
N LYS A 41 -9.19 -5.79 -11.63
CA LYS A 41 -8.82 -5.33 -10.28
C LYS A 41 -10.04 -5.20 -9.36
N PHE A 42 -11.21 -4.99 -9.96
CA PHE A 42 -12.51 -5.11 -9.31
C PHE A 42 -13.16 -6.41 -9.77
N VAL A 43 -13.21 -7.40 -8.89
CA VAL A 43 -13.68 -8.75 -9.21
C VAL A 43 -15.11 -8.89 -8.72
N ASN A 44 -16.08 -9.05 -9.61
CA ASN A 44 -17.47 -9.32 -9.28
C ASN A 44 -17.75 -10.82 -9.23
N GLU A 45 -18.89 -11.17 -8.65
CA GLU A 45 -19.43 -12.53 -8.74
C GLU A 45 -19.69 -12.87 -10.22
N GLY A 46 -18.91 -13.80 -10.76
CA GLY A 46 -18.91 -14.16 -12.19
C GLY A 46 -17.64 -13.80 -12.95
N ASP A 47 -16.79 -12.93 -12.41
CA ASP A 47 -15.52 -12.57 -13.04
C ASP A 47 -14.48 -13.68 -12.82
N ALA A 48 -13.96 -14.25 -13.90
CA ALA A 48 -12.71 -14.99 -13.84
C ALA A 48 -11.54 -14.02 -13.75
N VAL A 49 -10.52 -14.36 -12.96
CA VAL A 49 -9.37 -13.48 -12.69
C VAL A 49 -8.12 -14.03 -13.37
N THR A 50 -7.59 -13.29 -14.33
CA THR A 50 -6.29 -13.57 -14.94
C THR A 50 -5.18 -13.03 -14.06
N VAL A 51 -4.29 -13.88 -13.58
CA VAL A 51 -3.06 -13.51 -12.88
C VAL A 51 -1.92 -13.51 -13.89
N THR A 52 -1.18 -12.42 -13.95
CA THR A 52 0.00 -12.24 -14.81
C THR A 52 1.21 -11.95 -13.96
N ALA A 53 2.30 -12.70 -14.15
CA ALA A 53 3.58 -12.45 -13.50
C ALA A 53 4.67 -12.21 -14.54
N PHE A 54 5.45 -11.14 -14.39
CA PHE A 54 6.64 -10.92 -15.21
C PHE A 54 7.85 -11.57 -14.54
N ILE A 55 8.41 -12.59 -15.20
CA ILE A 55 9.45 -13.46 -14.63
C ILE A 55 10.69 -13.44 -15.51
N THR A 56 11.86 -13.21 -14.90
CA THR A 56 13.15 -13.21 -15.60
C THR A 56 14.13 -14.20 -14.99
N TYR A 57 14.92 -14.84 -15.85
CA TYR A 57 16.06 -15.66 -15.47
C TYR A 57 17.01 -15.84 -16.65
N ILE A 58 18.28 -15.46 -16.48
CA ILE A 58 19.30 -15.50 -17.54
C ILE A 58 19.51 -16.94 -18.06
N GLY A 59 19.38 -17.96 -17.22
CA GLY A 59 19.61 -19.36 -17.60
C GLY A 59 18.48 -20.02 -18.40
N GLY A 60 17.32 -19.37 -18.55
CA GLY A 60 16.14 -19.91 -19.21
C GLY A 60 15.52 -21.13 -18.50
N GLY A 61 14.65 -21.85 -19.21
CA GLY A 61 13.92 -23.01 -18.66
C GLY A 61 12.99 -22.63 -17.52
N ILE A 62 12.34 -21.46 -17.63
CA ILE A 62 11.40 -20.96 -16.63
C ILE A 62 10.06 -21.69 -16.80
N SER A 63 9.51 -22.14 -15.69
CA SER A 63 8.13 -22.62 -15.54
C SER A 63 7.50 -21.90 -14.35
N ALA A 64 6.17 -21.76 -14.35
CA ALA A 64 5.49 -21.14 -13.23
C ALA A 64 4.14 -21.82 -12.96
N ASP A 65 3.82 -21.94 -11.68
CA ASP A 65 2.52 -22.40 -11.19
C ASP A 65 1.83 -21.27 -10.43
N LEU A 66 0.52 -21.10 -10.66
CA LEU A 66 -0.36 -20.31 -9.82
C LEU A 66 -1.00 -21.23 -8.79
N VAL A 67 -0.73 -20.99 -7.51
CA VAL A 67 -1.37 -21.69 -6.40
C VAL A 67 -2.32 -20.74 -5.70
N TYR A 68 -3.58 -21.12 -5.49
CA TYR A 68 -4.57 -20.25 -4.84
C TYR A 68 -5.50 -21.01 -3.90
N SER A 69 -6.03 -20.31 -2.90
CA SER A 69 -7.13 -20.72 -2.04
C SER A 69 -8.27 -19.69 -2.15
N ALA A 70 -9.51 -20.16 -2.06
CA ALA A 70 -10.70 -19.32 -2.15
C ALA A 70 -11.66 -19.69 -1.03
N GLY A 71 -12.09 -18.72 -0.22
CA GLY A 71 -13.04 -18.93 0.88
C GLY A 71 -12.53 -19.89 1.96
N GLY A 72 -11.21 -20.01 2.12
CA GLY A 72 -10.59 -20.96 3.05
C GLY A 72 -10.58 -22.43 2.56
N ALA A 73 -10.97 -22.69 1.31
CA ALA A 73 -10.84 -24.02 0.72
C ALA A 73 -9.37 -24.44 0.53
N ALA A 74 -9.15 -25.74 0.33
CA ALA A 74 -7.82 -26.29 0.03
C ALA A 74 -7.19 -25.64 -1.21
N GLU A 75 -5.86 -25.54 -1.21
CA GLU A 75 -5.11 -24.95 -2.31
C GLU A 75 -5.34 -25.70 -3.62
N LYS A 76 -5.47 -24.94 -4.70
CA LYS A 76 -5.53 -25.42 -6.09
C LYS A 76 -4.31 -24.91 -6.83
N THR A 77 -3.74 -25.76 -7.68
CA THR A 77 -2.58 -25.41 -8.52
C THR A 77 -3.00 -25.39 -9.98
N VAL A 78 -2.65 -24.31 -10.69
CA VAL A 78 -2.87 -24.11 -12.12
C VAL A 78 -1.54 -23.77 -12.75
N GLN A 79 -1.12 -24.54 -13.76
CA GLN A 79 0.09 -24.23 -14.50
C GLN A 79 -0.08 -22.92 -15.27
N MET A 80 0.88 -22.01 -15.16
CA MET A 80 0.89 -20.77 -15.93
C MET A 80 1.44 -20.99 -17.34
N THR A 81 0.91 -20.25 -18.30
CA THR A 81 1.41 -20.21 -19.69
C THR A 81 2.35 -19.03 -19.86
N GLY A 82 3.59 -19.28 -20.30
CA GLY A 82 4.61 -18.28 -20.57
C GLY A 82 5.81 -18.88 -21.30
N ALA A 83 6.73 -18.04 -21.76
CA ALA A 83 7.93 -18.49 -22.48
C ALA A 83 9.04 -18.93 -21.51
N GLU A 84 9.71 -20.04 -21.79
CA GLU A 84 10.82 -20.55 -20.96
C GLU A 84 12.01 -19.59 -20.87
N THR A 85 12.11 -18.61 -21.77
CA THR A 85 13.12 -17.54 -21.79
C THR A 85 12.80 -16.37 -20.86
N GLY A 86 11.61 -16.33 -20.27
CA GLY A 86 11.10 -15.22 -19.46
C GLY A 86 10.09 -14.33 -20.16
N GLY A 87 9.53 -13.39 -19.42
CA GLY A 87 8.41 -12.54 -19.81
C GLY A 87 7.17 -12.78 -18.99
N ASP A 88 6.00 -12.55 -19.58
CA ASP A 88 4.71 -12.73 -18.92
C ASP A 88 4.32 -14.20 -18.84
N PHE A 89 4.00 -14.64 -17.63
CA PHE A 89 3.35 -15.90 -17.32
C PHE A 89 1.92 -15.62 -16.88
N THR A 90 0.94 -16.34 -17.44
CA THR A 90 -0.49 -16.11 -17.17
C THR A 90 -1.22 -17.38 -16.74
N ALA A 91 -2.13 -17.25 -15.78
CA ALA A 91 -3.09 -18.30 -15.41
C ALA A 91 -4.41 -17.66 -14.95
N VAL A 92 -5.49 -18.44 -14.96
CA VAL A 92 -6.83 -17.96 -14.62
C VAL A 92 -7.32 -18.64 -13.33
N ILE A 93 -7.75 -17.82 -12.38
CA ILE A 93 -8.58 -18.25 -11.25
C ILE A 93 -10.04 -18.14 -11.72
N PRO A 94 -10.81 -19.24 -11.75
CA PRO A 94 -12.23 -19.20 -12.13
C PRO A 94 -13.04 -18.26 -11.21
N ALA A 95 -14.21 -17.84 -11.68
CA ALA A 95 -15.14 -17.03 -10.88
C ALA A 95 -15.38 -17.64 -9.49
N GLN A 96 -15.37 -16.78 -8.47
CA GLN A 96 -15.67 -17.15 -7.08
C GLN A 96 -16.94 -16.43 -6.60
N PRO A 97 -17.62 -16.94 -5.56
CA PRO A 97 -18.81 -16.30 -4.98
C PRO A 97 -18.53 -14.89 -4.44
N TYR A 98 -19.57 -14.07 -4.31
CA TYR A 98 -19.47 -12.76 -3.63
C TYR A 98 -18.91 -12.90 -2.20
N ASP A 99 -18.14 -11.92 -1.75
CA ASP A 99 -17.46 -11.88 -0.44
C ASP A 99 -16.45 -13.02 -0.21
N CYS A 100 -16.07 -13.74 -1.28
CA CYS A 100 -15.06 -14.79 -1.19
C CYS A 100 -13.66 -14.16 -1.15
N PRO A 101 -12.90 -14.31 -0.04
CA PRO A 101 -11.48 -13.97 -0.04
C PRO A 101 -10.71 -14.97 -0.90
N VAL A 102 -9.81 -14.48 -1.73
CA VAL A 102 -8.90 -15.27 -2.56
C VAL A 102 -7.47 -14.88 -2.23
N GLU A 103 -6.68 -15.85 -1.82
CA GLU A 103 -5.23 -15.71 -1.64
C GLU A 103 -4.53 -16.55 -2.70
N PHE A 104 -3.46 -16.02 -3.30
CA PHE A 104 -2.71 -16.74 -4.31
C PHE A 104 -1.21 -16.46 -4.21
N ARG A 105 -0.42 -17.36 -4.80
CA ARG A 105 1.01 -17.17 -5.03
C ARG A 105 1.41 -17.70 -6.40
N VAL A 106 2.33 -16.99 -7.04
CA VAL A 106 3.05 -17.47 -8.22
C VAL A 106 4.32 -18.16 -7.73
N VAL A 107 4.52 -19.42 -8.13
CA VAL A 107 5.72 -20.21 -7.84
C VAL A 107 6.48 -20.39 -9.15
N ALA A 108 7.56 -19.64 -9.32
CA ALA A 108 8.44 -19.74 -10.49
C ALA A 108 9.57 -20.74 -10.22
N LYS A 109 9.89 -21.59 -11.20
CA LYS A 109 10.98 -22.55 -11.14
C LYS A 109 11.82 -22.48 -12.41
N ASN A 110 13.14 -22.51 -12.29
CA ASN A 110 14.04 -22.66 -13.44
C ASN A 110 14.50 -24.10 -13.66
N LYS A 111 15.17 -24.34 -14.79
CA LYS A 111 15.79 -25.63 -15.15
C LYS A 111 16.76 -26.18 -14.11
N ASP A 112 17.37 -25.31 -13.30
CA ASP A 112 18.34 -25.67 -12.26
C ASP A 112 17.64 -26.07 -10.94
N GLY A 113 16.30 -26.01 -10.89
CA GLY A 113 15.49 -26.45 -9.76
C GLY A 113 15.24 -25.40 -8.69
N TYR A 114 15.75 -24.18 -8.85
CA TYR A 114 15.53 -23.09 -7.91
C TYR A 114 14.12 -22.53 -8.04
N THR A 115 13.52 -22.20 -6.90
CA THR A 115 12.17 -21.61 -6.83
C THR A 115 12.16 -20.20 -6.26
N SER A 116 11.23 -19.38 -6.77
CA SER A 116 10.85 -18.08 -6.23
C SER A 116 9.34 -18.03 -6.06
N GLU A 117 8.88 -17.26 -5.06
CA GLU A 117 7.46 -17.05 -4.83
C GLU A 117 7.11 -15.57 -4.70
N ALA A 118 5.92 -15.20 -5.15
CA ALA A 118 5.32 -13.89 -4.94
C ALA A 118 3.82 -14.07 -4.66
N LYS A 119 3.29 -13.35 -3.67
CA LYS A 119 1.92 -13.51 -3.17
C LYS A 119 1.01 -12.37 -3.63
N GLY A 120 -0.27 -12.65 -3.72
CA GLY A 120 -1.33 -11.67 -3.93
C GLY A 120 -2.63 -12.12 -3.27
N LYS A 121 -3.56 -11.17 -3.12
CA LYS A 121 -4.90 -11.45 -2.59
C LYS A 121 -5.92 -10.46 -3.14
N TYR A 122 -7.17 -10.87 -3.16
CA TYR A 122 -8.34 -10.02 -3.41
C TYR A 122 -9.58 -10.63 -2.74
N THR A 123 -10.63 -9.84 -2.57
CA THR A 123 -11.95 -10.34 -2.14
C THR A 123 -12.95 -10.03 -3.26
N VAL A 124 -13.76 -11.02 -3.63
CA VAL A 124 -14.80 -10.83 -4.66
C VAL A 124 -15.87 -9.89 -4.15
N GLY A 125 -16.23 -8.90 -4.96
CA GLY A 125 -17.18 -7.84 -4.65
C GLY A 125 -16.58 -6.66 -3.89
N ASP A 126 -15.28 -6.69 -3.60
CA ASP A 126 -14.62 -5.61 -2.88
C ASP A 126 -14.36 -4.43 -3.82
N VAL A 127 -15.11 -3.34 -3.62
CA VAL A 127 -14.98 -2.13 -4.44
C VAL A 127 -13.72 -1.35 -4.01
N PRO A 128 -12.84 -0.95 -4.95
CA PRO A 128 -11.73 -0.05 -4.64
C PRO A 128 -12.23 1.18 -3.89
N GLN A 129 -11.66 1.41 -2.72
CA GLN A 129 -12.01 2.54 -1.86
C GLN A 129 -11.27 3.79 -2.35
N ASP A 130 -12.02 4.81 -2.77
CA ASP A 130 -11.44 6.12 -3.04
C ASP A 130 -11.27 6.87 -1.71
N TYR A 131 -10.17 6.56 -1.02
CA TYR A 131 -9.84 7.21 0.25
C TYR A 131 -9.61 8.71 0.12
N THR A 132 -9.41 9.25 -1.09
CA THR A 132 -9.30 10.71 -1.31
C THR A 132 -10.60 11.45 -1.00
N LYS A 133 -11.70 10.70 -0.80
CA LYS A 133 -12.99 11.21 -0.34
C LYS A 133 -13.15 11.26 1.18
N LEU A 134 -12.11 10.89 1.94
CA LEU A 134 -11.97 11.25 3.34
C LEU A 134 -11.17 12.53 3.50
N ARG A 135 -11.52 13.34 4.49
CA ARG A 135 -10.73 14.52 4.88
C ARG A 135 -10.83 14.80 6.37
N LEU A 136 -9.87 15.54 6.90
CA LEU A 136 -10.03 16.21 8.20
C LEU A 136 -11.07 17.31 8.03
N ASN A 137 -12.07 17.33 8.90
CA ASN A 137 -13.21 18.26 8.79
C ASN A 137 -13.24 19.31 9.89
N GLU A 138 -12.93 18.89 11.12
CA GLU A 138 -12.99 19.75 12.28
C GLU A 138 -11.98 19.30 13.36
N LEU A 139 -11.26 20.24 13.97
CA LEU A 139 -10.32 20.01 15.06
C LEU A 139 -10.56 21.00 16.19
N ASN A 140 -10.93 20.49 17.37
CA ASN A 140 -11.24 21.32 18.52
C ASN A 140 -10.26 21.04 19.66
N GLY A 141 -9.36 22.00 19.92
CA GLY A 141 -8.40 21.92 21.02
C GLY A 141 -8.96 22.27 22.41
N ASN A 142 -10.22 22.69 22.49
CA ASN A 142 -10.95 22.97 23.74
C ASN A 142 -11.63 21.70 24.26
N ASP A 143 -12.45 21.09 23.41
CA ASP A 143 -13.23 19.87 23.70
C ASP A 143 -12.50 18.59 23.23
N LYS A 144 -11.26 18.76 22.74
CA LYS A 144 -10.29 17.70 22.45
C LYS A 144 -10.76 16.63 21.46
N PHE A 145 -11.29 17.04 20.32
CA PHE A 145 -11.68 16.12 19.26
C PHE A 145 -11.05 16.42 17.90
N ILE A 146 -10.97 15.39 17.08
CA ILE A 146 -10.66 15.42 15.64
C ILE A 146 -11.83 14.77 14.92
N GLU A 147 -12.28 15.39 13.83
CA GLU A 147 -13.36 14.87 13.01
C GLU A 147 -12.87 14.55 11.60
N ILE A 148 -13.23 13.36 11.10
CA ILE A 148 -13.04 12.93 9.72
C ILE A 148 -14.40 12.97 9.02
N TYR A 149 -14.44 13.44 7.78
CA TYR A 149 -15.66 13.48 6.97
C TYR A 149 -15.50 12.70 5.67
N ASN A 150 -16.49 11.86 5.35
CA ASN A 150 -16.64 11.28 4.02
C ASN A 150 -17.44 12.22 3.14
N PHE A 151 -16.74 12.98 2.29
CA PHE A 151 -17.37 13.92 1.35
C PHE A 151 -17.66 13.30 -0.02
N GLY A 152 -17.44 11.98 -0.18
CA GLY A 152 -17.77 11.23 -1.38
C GLY A 152 -19.22 10.77 -1.42
N ASP A 153 -19.54 10.00 -2.45
CA ASP A 153 -20.86 9.39 -2.68
C ASP A 153 -20.88 7.87 -2.41
N GLN A 154 -19.74 7.28 -2.04
CA GLN A 154 -19.59 5.86 -1.69
C GLN A 154 -19.27 5.65 -0.21
N LYS A 155 -19.63 4.47 0.29
CA LYS A 155 -19.25 4.02 1.63
C LYS A 155 -17.74 3.76 1.72
N ILE A 156 -17.08 4.24 2.78
CA ILE A 156 -15.64 4.05 2.98
C ILE A 156 -15.33 3.15 4.16
N LYS A 157 -14.70 2.00 3.91
CA LYS A 157 -14.14 1.14 4.98
C LYS A 157 -12.99 1.87 5.66
N LEU A 158 -12.97 1.95 6.99
CA LEU A 158 -11.92 2.67 7.72
C LEU A 158 -10.72 1.79 8.11
N GLN A 159 -10.76 0.49 7.79
CA GLN A 159 -9.72 -0.44 8.22
C GLN A 159 -8.36 -0.05 7.67
N GLY A 160 -7.42 0.25 8.58
CA GLY A 160 -6.06 0.64 8.22
C GLY A 160 -5.91 2.11 7.79
N VAL A 161 -6.99 2.89 7.70
CA VAL A 161 -6.89 4.37 7.67
C VAL A 161 -6.30 4.81 9.01
N TYR A 162 -5.39 5.78 9.02
CA TYR A 162 -4.75 6.20 10.26
C TYR A 162 -4.47 7.69 10.32
N ILE A 163 -4.36 8.20 11.55
CA ILE A 163 -3.95 9.56 11.84
C ILE A 163 -2.55 9.55 12.45
N GLN A 164 -1.71 10.45 11.95
CA GLN A 164 -0.53 10.89 12.69
C GLN A 164 -0.75 12.28 13.26
N LYS A 165 -0.28 12.47 14.49
CA LYS A 165 -0.16 13.77 15.13
C LYS A 165 1.31 14.04 15.42
N ASP A 166 1.80 15.18 14.94
CA ASP A 166 3.20 15.60 15.08
C ASP A 166 4.18 14.45 14.74
N GLU A 167 3.94 13.78 13.59
CA GLU A 167 4.71 12.63 13.06
C GLU A 167 4.52 11.28 13.80
N GLY A 168 3.84 11.25 14.95
CA GLY A 168 3.53 10.02 15.68
C GLY A 168 2.21 9.38 15.25
N LEU A 169 2.14 8.04 15.15
CA LEU A 169 0.86 7.32 14.99
C LEU A 169 -0.01 7.49 16.24
N ASN A 170 -1.25 7.97 16.05
CA ASN A 170 -2.14 8.32 17.17
C ASN A 170 -3.48 7.58 17.15
N TRP A 171 -3.94 7.17 15.97
CA TRP A 171 -5.19 6.43 15.79
C TRP A 171 -5.15 5.61 14.50
N THR A 172 -5.76 4.43 14.52
CA THR A 172 -5.95 3.57 13.35
C THR A 172 -7.39 3.08 13.32
N GLY A 173 -8.06 3.22 12.19
CA GLY A 173 -9.42 2.77 11.97
C GLY A 173 -9.55 1.25 11.97
N ASP A 174 -10.64 0.77 12.55
CA ASP A 174 -11.04 -0.63 12.57
C ASP A 174 -11.89 -1.01 11.34
N ASN A 175 -12.61 -2.13 11.38
CA ASN A 175 -13.39 -2.64 10.26
C ASN A 175 -14.71 -1.87 9.99
N ARG A 176 -14.96 -0.74 10.66
CA ARG A 176 -16.18 0.04 10.44
C ARG A 176 -16.21 0.67 9.05
N VAL A 177 -17.41 1.10 8.67
CA VAL A 177 -17.70 1.73 7.38
C VAL A 177 -18.32 3.10 7.63
N LEU A 178 -17.76 4.13 6.99
CA LEU A 178 -18.27 5.49 7.03
C LEU A 178 -19.16 5.75 5.81
N ASP A 179 -20.44 6.00 6.03
CA ASP A 179 -21.40 6.28 4.97
C ASP A 179 -21.09 7.61 4.24
N PRO A 180 -21.57 7.79 3.00
CA PRO A 180 -21.50 9.08 2.29
C PRO A 180 -22.11 10.20 3.14
N GLY A 181 -21.40 11.33 3.26
CA GLY A 181 -21.87 12.46 4.06
C GLY A 181 -21.82 12.26 5.58
N ALA A 182 -21.24 11.15 6.06
CA ALA A 182 -21.11 10.90 7.49
C ALA A 182 -19.81 11.46 8.07
N TYR A 183 -19.88 11.79 9.37
CA TYR A 183 -18.78 12.30 10.17
C TYR A 183 -18.31 11.22 11.16
N LEU A 184 -17.01 11.10 11.33
CA LEU A 184 -16.38 10.24 12.34
C LEU A 184 -15.70 11.13 13.38
N LEU A 185 -16.18 11.06 14.62
CA LEU A 185 -15.67 11.86 15.71
C LEU A 185 -14.70 11.05 16.57
N LEU A 186 -13.48 11.56 16.72
CA LEU A 186 -12.43 10.97 17.53
C LEU A 186 -12.15 11.89 18.72
N TYR A 187 -12.28 11.37 19.95
CA TYR A 187 -11.94 12.11 21.16
C TYR A 187 -10.54 11.76 21.65
N SER A 188 -9.87 12.73 22.26
CA SER A 188 -8.60 12.53 22.94
C SER A 188 -8.81 11.67 24.18
N GLU A 189 -7.87 10.77 24.46
CA GLU A 189 -7.83 10.04 25.73
C GLU A 189 -7.91 10.96 26.97
N ASP A 190 -7.47 12.22 26.86
CA ASP A 190 -7.47 13.22 27.93
C ASP A 190 -8.87 13.53 28.49
N VAL A 191 -9.93 13.34 27.69
CA VAL A 191 -11.32 13.73 28.03
C VAL A 191 -12.28 12.56 28.14
N ILE A 192 -11.83 11.33 27.87
CA ILE A 192 -12.72 10.16 27.89
C ILE A 192 -13.30 9.93 29.28
N ALA A 193 -12.46 9.84 30.31
CA ALA A 193 -12.95 9.53 31.65
C ALA A 193 -13.82 10.63 32.26
N THR A 194 -13.63 11.90 31.84
CA THR A 194 -14.31 13.06 32.43
C THR A 194 -15.57 13.46 31.69
N ASP A 195 -15.52 13.52 30.36
CA ASP A 195 -16.54 14.15 29.53
C ASP A 195 -17.27 13.14 28.64
N HIS A 196 -16.62 12.01 28.32
CA HIS A 196 -17.13 10.99 27.39
C HIS A 196 -16.92 9.54 27.89
N PRO A 197 -17.38 9.17 29.11
CA PRO A 197 -17.03 7.89 29.74
C PRO A 197 -17.54 6.66 28.99
N ASP A 198 -18.61 6.81 28.20
CA ASP A 198 -19.24 5.74 27.42
C ASP A 198 -18.85 5.79 25.93
N TRP A 199 -17.83 6.58 25.56
CA TRP A 199 -17.39 6.68 24.17
C TRP A 199 -16.75 5.37 23.70
N ASP A 200 -16.96 5.06 22.42
CA ASP A 200 -16.35 3.89 21.78
C ASP A 200 -14.82 3.96 21.90
N PRO A 201 -14.15 3.01 22.58
CA PRO A 201 -12.69 3.01 22.74
C PRO A 201 -11.94 3.00 21.40
N ALA A 202 -12.53 2.46 20.33
CA ALA A 202 -11.94 2.48 19.00
C ALA A 202 -12.03 3.86 18.31
N LEU A 203 -12.77 4.81 18.89
CA LEU A 203 -12.86 6.21 18.46
C LEU A 203 -12.10 7.15 19.40
N VAL A 204 -11.07 6.63 20.08
CA VAL A 204 -10.18 7.41 20.94
C VAL A 204 -8.80 7.51 20.30
N PHE A 205 -8.23 8.71 20.25
CA PHE A 205 -6.84 8.90 19.83
C PHE A 205 -5.94 9.17 21.04
N ASN A 206 -4.73 8.60 21.01
CA ASN A 206 -3.84 8.48 22.17
C ASN A 206 -2.87 9.66 22.29
N SER A 207 -3.42 10.88 22.36
CA SER A 207 -2.66 12.10 22.65
C SER A 207 -3.58 13.25 23.02
N GLY A 208 -3.04 14.24 23.74
CA GLY A 208 -3.72 15.52 23.98
C GLY A 208 -3.75 16.43 22.76
N LEU A 209 -4.81 17.23 22.65
CA LEU A 209 -4.98 18.26 21.61
C LEU A 209 -5.10 19.64 22.26
N SER A 210 -4.51 20.72 21.72
CA SER A 210 -4.46 22.01 22.42
C SER A 210 -4.95 23.17 21.56
N ALA A 211 -5.85 23.99 22.10
CA ALA A 211 -6.29 25.26 21.47
C ALA A 211 -5.29 26.42 21.62
N LYS A 212 -4.05 26.15 22.06
CA LYS A 212 -3.03 27.17 22.38
C LYS A 212 -1.69 26.94 21.67
N LYS A 213 -1.56 25.88 20.87
CA LYS A 213 -0.27 25.42 20.36
C LYS A 213 -0.34 25.11 18.87
N ASN A 214 0.81 25.18 18.21
CA ASN A 214 1.03 24.52 16.93
C ASN A 214 0.64 23.05 17.04
N VAL A 215 0.11 22.51 15.94
CA VAL A 215 -0.26 21.11 15.82
C VAL A 215 -0.25 20.71 14.36
N ARG A 216 0.24 19.51 14.09
CA ARG A 216 0.05 18.86 12.80
C ARG A 216 -0.78 17.59 12.96
N ILE A 217 -1.88 17.48 12.21
CA ILE A 217 -2.69 16.27 12.08
C ILE A 217 -2.68 15.86 10.62
N GLN A 218 -2.27 14.63 10.34
CA GLN A 218 -2.24 14.06 9.00
C GLN A 218 -3.11 12.82 8.95
N LEU A 219 -3.91 12.71 7.89
CA LEU A 219 -4.76 11.56 7.60
C LEU A 219 -4.14 10.75 6.46
N PHE A 220 -4.04 9.44 6.64
CA PHE A 220 -3.42 8.54 5.68
C PHE A 220 -4.36 7.41 5.26
N ASP A 221 -4.21 6.97 4.01
CA ASP A 221 -4.86 5.76 3.51
C ASP A 221 -4.14 4.49 4.01
N PRO A 222 -4.75 3.29 3.88
CA PRO A 222 -4.11 2.03 4.29
C PRO A 222 -2.84 1.67 3.50
N SER A 223 -2.57 2.37 2.39
CA SER A 223 -1.36 2.19 1.59
C SER A 223 -0.22 3.13 2.01
N GLY A 224 -0.47 4.00 3.00
CA GLY A 224 0.49 4.97 3.53
C GLY A 224 0.55 6.30 2.77
N ASN A 225 -0.38 6.58 1.86
CA ASN A 225 -0.45 7.87 1.19
C ASN A 225 -1.14 8.89 2.12
N SER A 226 -0.55 10.08 2.26
CA SER A 226 -1.20 11.20 2.96
C SER A 226 -2.38 11.69 2.12
N ILE A 227 -3.58 11.60 2.68
CA ILE A 227 -4.83 12.05 2.05
C ILE A 227 -5.10 13.51 2.40
N ASP A 228 -4.85 13.91 3.64
CA ASP A 228 -5.09 15.28 4.11
C ASP A 228 -4.09 15.68 5.21
N ASP A 229 -3.83 16.98 5.34
CA ASP A 229 -2.82 17.54 6.25
C ASP A 229 -3.29 18.89 6.80
N PHE A 230 -3.51 18.94 8.12
CA PHE A 230 -3.74 20.17 8.87
C PHE A 230 -2.48 20.48 9.68
N ASN A 231 -1.71 21.50 9.28
CA ASN A 231 -0.41 21.81 9.87
C ASN A 231 -0.31 23.29 10.31
N ILE A 232 -0.67 23.59 11.55
CA ILE A 232 -0.52 24.94 12.10
C ILE A 232 0.92 25.13 12.59
N THR A 233 1.70 25.95 11.88
CA THR A 233 3.10 26.27 12.21
C THR A 233 3.27 27.62 12.90
N LYS A 234 2.27 28.52 12.80
CA LYS A 234 2.30 29.89 13.36
C LYS A 234 1.07 30.19 14.21
N HIS A 235 0.78 29.34 15.19
CA HIS A 235 -0.32 29.56 16.13
C HIS A 235 -0.14 30.91 16.87
N PRO A 236 -1.20 31.69 17.11
CA PRO A 236 -1.12 33.01 17.76
C PRO A 236 -0.72 32.99 19.25
N GLY A 237 -0.42 31.81 19.82
CA GLY A 237 -0.12 31.61 21.25
C GLY A 237 -1.28 31.84 22.24
N SER A 238 -2.32 32.60 21.86
CA SER A 238 -3.55 32.77 22.65
C SER A 238 -4.52 31.61 22.44
N LYS A 239 -5.41 31.36 23.41
CA LYS A 239 -6.44 30.32 23.31
C LYS A 239 -7.42 30.67 22.18
N VAL A 240 -7.55 29.79 21.19
CA VAL A 240 -8.61 29.90 20.18
C VAL A 240 -9.95 29.54 20.82
N SER A 241 -10.94 30.42 20.65
CA SER A 241 -12.25 30.32 21.31
C SER A 241 -13.15 29.25 20.71
N GLY A 242 -12.94 28.93 19.43
CA GLY A 242 -13.73 27.95 18.69
C GLY A 242 -12.93 26.72 18.29
N SER A 243 -13.42 26.09 17.25
CA SER A 243 -12.82 24.95 16.58
C SER A 243 -12.22 25.38 15.25
N TYR A 244 -11.19 24.67 14.79
CA TYR A 244 -10.75 24.78 13.40
C TYR A 244 -11.66 23.92 12.55
N GLY A 245 -12.42 24.50 11.65
CA GLY A 245 -13.29 23.74 10.75
C GLY A 245 -13.17 24.19 9.31
N ARG A 246 -13.47 23.27 8.40
CA ARG A 246 -13.56 23.59 6.97
C ARG A 246 -14.88 24.26 6.64
N ASN A 247 -14.81 25.41 5.98
CA ASN A 247 -15.97 26.02 5.33
C ASN A 247 -16.36 25.26 4.05
N SER A 248 -17.48 25.66 3.44
CA SER A 248 -17.94 25.16 2.14
C SER A 248 -16.95 25.37 0.99
N ASP A 249 -16.01 26.32 1.12
CA ASP A 249 -14.93 26.55 0.15
C ASP A 249 -13.72 25.60 0.35
N GLY A 250 -13.80 24.74 1.36
CA GLY A 250 -12.76 23.76 1.72
C GLY A 250 -11.61 24.34 2.53
N LYS A 251 -11.57 25.64 2.83
CA LYS A 251 -10.49 26.27 3.63
C LYS A 251 -10.80 26.23 5.12
N TRP A 252 -9.76 26.40 5.92
CA TRP A 252 -9.87 26.34 7.38
C TRP A 252 -10.19 27.70 8.00
N TYR A 253 -11.11 27.69 8.96
CA TYR A 253 -11.56 28.84 9.72
C TYR A 253 -11.69 28.50 11.19
N VAL A 254 -11.62 29.53 12.04
CA VAL A 254 -12.14 29.43 13.40
C VAL A 254 -13.65 29.59 13.35
N GLN A 255 -14.37 28.63 13.93
CA GLN A 255 -15.83 28.59 13.94
C GLN A 255 -16.38 28.02 15.24
N LYS A 256 -17.71 28.07 15.42
CA LYS A 256 -18.38 27.35 16.50
C LYS A 256 -18.22 25.85 16.26
N ALA A 257 -17.97 25.10 17.34
CA ALA A 257 -17.80 23.66 17.25
C ALA A 257 -19.07 22.94 16.79
N THR A 258 -18.93 21.94 15.92
CA THR A 258 -20.01 21.18 15.28
C THR A 258 -19.74 19.67 15.30
N PRO A 259 -19.42 19.07 16.46
CA PRO A 259 -19.03 17.66 16.53
C PRO A 259 -20.13 16.73 15.98
N GLY A 260 -19.78 15.92 14.99
CA GLY A 260 -20.66 14.95 14.34
C GLY A 260 -21.68 15.57 13.39
N ALA A 261 -21.50 16.82 12.97
CA ALA A 261 -22.47 17.58 12.17
C ALA A 261 -21.80 18.47 11.11
N GLU A 262 -22.62 19.05 10.23
CA GLU A 262 -22.13 20.00 9.24
C GLU A 262 -21.55 21.26 9.88
N ASN A 263 -20.36 21.64 9.41
CA ASN A 263 -19.66 22.85 9.84
C ASN A 263 -20.47 24.11 9.52
N THR A 264 -20.55 25.02 10.48
CA THR A 264 -21.05 26.38 10.20
C THR A 264 -19.94 27.23 9.61
N ASN A 265 -20.19 27.89 8.47
CA ASN A 265 -19.18 28.75 7.84
C ASN A 265 -18.67 29.85 8.81
N GLY A 266 -17.38 29.79 9.16
CA GLY A 266 -16.67 30.81 9.91
C GLY A 266 -16.21 31.97 9.03
N THR A 267 -15.89 33.11 9.65
CA THR A 267 -15.30 34.29 8.97
C THR A 267 -13.82 34.46 9.21
N ASP A 268 -13.29 33.82 10.25
CA ASP A 268 -11.93 34.03 10.74
C ASP A 268 -10.99 32.98 10.15
N SER A 269 -10.43 33.30 8.98
CA SER A 269 -9.54 32.37 8.25
C SER A 269 -8.24 32.08 9.01
N VAL A 270 -7.80 30.81 9.00
CA VAL A 270 -6.51 30.39 9.58
C VAL A 270 -5.41 30.15 8.53
N GLU A 271 -5.63 30.54 7.27
CA GLU A 271 -4.68 30.32 6.17
C GLU A 271 -3.28 30.92 6.43
N GLY A 272 -3.20 32.01 7.20
CA GLY A 272 -1.92 32.62 7.58
C GLY A 272 -1.11 31.82 8.63
N TRP A 273 -1.67 30.73 9.16
CA TRP A 273 -1.08 29.97 10.27
C TRP A 273 -0.37 28.69 9.81
N PHE A 274 -0.58 28.28 8.55
CA PHE A 274 0.14 27.17 7.93
C PHE A 274 1.62 27.54 7.64
#